data_AF-A0A7X9PH34-F1
#
_entry.id   AF-A0A7X9PH34-F1
#
_cell.length_a   1.000
_cell.length_b   1.000
_cell.length_c   1.000
_cell.angle_alpha   90.00
_cell.angle_beta   90.00
_cell.angle_gamma   90.00
#
_symmetry.space_group_name_H-M   'P 1'
#
loop_
_entity.id
_entity.type
_entity.pdbx_description
1 polymer ?
#
loop_
_entity_poly.entity_id
_entity_poly.type
_entity_poly.pdbx_seq_one_letter_code
_entity_poly.pdbx_strand_id
1 'polypeptide(L)' 'MKNSPLLSKAPKKILLITTRRIGDVFLTAPLIASLREAYPDAKIDMLVFKGTEGAVFANSALSRIVTVEEGAALP' A
#
# COMPACT_ATOMS: atom_id res chain seq x y z
N MET A 1 13.23 27.37 2.26
CA MET A 1 13.33 26.01 1.66
C MET A 1 12.00 25.71 0.99
N LYS A 2 12.00 25.36 -0.30
CA LYS A 2 10.79 25.27 -1.13
C LYS A 2 9.94 24.06 -0.73
N ASN A 3 8.85 24.28 0.01
CA ASN A 3 7.78 23.29 0.18
C ASN A 3 7.03 23.20 -1.16
N SER A 4 7.53 22.36 -2.06
CA SER A 4 6.73 21.94 -3.20
C SER A 4 5.65 21.00 -2.66
N PRO A 5 4.35 21.30 -2.77
CA PRO A 5 3.35 20.29 -2.51
C PRO A 5 3.50 19.30 -3.66
N LEU A 6 4.17 18.17 -3.43
CA LEU A 6 4.30 17.12 -4.45
C LEU A 6 2.92 16.59 -4.92
N LEU A 7 1.84 16.98 -4.24
CA LEU A 7 0.46 16.75 -4.61
C LEU A 7 -0.29 18.09 -4.57
N SER A 8 -0.58 18.67 -5.73
CA SER A 8 -1.45 19.85 -5.85
C SER A 8 -2.93 19.54 -5.59
N LYS A 9 -3.26 18.25 -5.41
CA LYS A 9 -4.61 17.74 -5.18
C LYS A 9 -4.53 16.45 -4.37
N ALA A 10 -5.52 16.23 -3.50
CA ALA A 10 -5.63 14.97 -2.77
C ALA A 10 -5.63 13.76 -3.74
N PRO A 11 -4.78 12.75 -3.49
CA PRO A 11 -4.68 11.57 -4.34
C PRO A 11 -5.99 10.78 -4.32
N LYS A 12 -6.48 10.40 -5.50
CA LYS A 12 -7.67 9.54 -5.63
C LYS A 12 -7.33 8.05 -5.64
N LYS A 13 -6.07 7.71 -5.93
CA LYS A 13 -5.57 6.33 -6.00
C LYS A 13 -4.19 6.29 -5.38
N ILE A 14 -3.98 5.34 -4.49
CA ILE A 14 -2.74 5.13 -3.74
C ILE A 14 -2.37 3.67 -3.93
N LEU A 15 -1.14 3.40 -4.36
CA LEU A 15 -0.57 2.06 -4.42
C LEU A 15 0.52 1.94 -3.35
N LEU A 16 0.28 1.08 -2.36
CA LEU A 16 1.27 0.72 -1.36
C LEU A 16 2.08 -0.45 -1.87
N ILE A 17 3.40 -0.33 -1.86
CA ILE A 17 4.32 -1.38 -2.29
C ILE A 17 5.11 -1.82 -1.07
N THR A 18 4.99 -3.08 -0.68
CA THR A 18 5.66 -3.61 0.50
C THR A 18 6.35 -4.91 0.13
N THR A 19 7.66 -4.83 -0.09
CA THR A 19 8.48 -5.88 -0.69
C THR A 19 9.37 -6.62 0.32
N ARG A 20 9.09 -6.54 1.63
CA ARG A 20 9.86 -7.27 2.64
C ARG A 20 8.99 -7.90 3.73
N ARG A 21 9.63 -8.82 4.47
CA ARG A 21 9.10 -9.90 5.33
C ARG A 21 7.89 -9.51 6.18
N ILE A 22 7.15 -10.52 6.66
CA ILE A 22 5.94 -10.42 7.52
C ILE A 22 6.00 -9.33 8.60
N GLY A 23 7.18 -9.00 9.16
CA GLY A 23 7.35 -7.91 10.14
C GLY A 23 6.96 -6.52 9.63
N ASP A 24 7.20 -6.21 8.35
CA ASP A 24 6.79 -4.94 7.75
C ASP A 24 5.27 -4.87 7.56
N VAL A 25 4.61 -6.03 7.44
CA VAL A 25 3.17 -6.11 7.26
C VAL A 25 2.41 -5.68 8.53
N PHE A 26 2.91 -6.01 9.71
CA PHE A 26 2.34 -5.50 10.97
C PHE A 26 2.41 -3.96 11.06
N LEU A 27 3.47 -3.37 10.50
CA LEU A 27 3.62 -1.91 10.41
C LEU A 27 2.82 -1.30 9.26
N THR A 28 2.39 -2.08 8.26
CA THR A 28 1.50 -1.57 7.21
C THR A 28 0.07 -1.35 7.68
N ALA A 29 -0.44 -2.08 8.67
CA ALA A 29 -1.79 -1.84 9.20
C ALA A 29 -2.01 -0.41 9.74
N PRO A 30 -1.15 0.15 10.63
CA PRO A 30 -1.30 1.54 11.06
C PRO A 30 -1.07 2.54 9.91
N LEU A 31 -0.17 2.25 8.98
CA LEU A 31 0.02 3.09 7.79
C LEU A 31 -1.24 3.16 6.92
N ILE A 32 -1.90 2.03 6.67
CA ILE A 32 -3.14 1.96 5.92
C ILE A 32 -4.24 2.75 6.63
N ALA A 33 -4.33 2.65 7.97
CA ALA A 33 -5.28 3.41 8.77
C ALA A 33 -5.06 4.92 8.62
N SER A 34 -3.82 5.40 8.76
CA SER A 34 -3.48 6.82 8.59
C SER A 34 -3.79 7.32 7.17
N LEU A 35 -3.57 6.49 6.14
CA LEU A 35 -3.90 6.84 4.76
C LEU A 35 -5.40 6.91 4.51
N ARG A 36 -6.18 6.02 5.13
CA ARG A 36 -7.65 6.06 5.06
C ARG A 36 -8.20 7.28 5.79
N GLU A 37 -7.62 7.66 6.92
CA GLU A 37 -8.01 8.88 7.66
C GLU A 37 -7.67 10.14 6.86
N ALA A 38 -6.45 10.22 6.31
CA ALA A 38 -6.01 11.37 5.51
C ALA A 38 -6.71 11.48 4.15
N TYR A 39 -7.07 10.34 3.54
CA TYR A 39 -7.70 10.26 2.23
C TYR A 39 -8.90 9.29 2.22
N PRO A 40 -10.04 9.65 2.84
CA PRO A 40 -11.19 8.76 2.97
C PRO A 40 -11.75 8.25 1.65
N ASP A 41 -11.71 9.07 0.61
CA ASP A 41 -12.24 8.75 -0.73
C ASP A 41 -11.20 8.10 -1.65
N ALA A 42 -9.94 7.95 -1.21
CA ALA A 42 -8.91 7.36 -2.05
C ALA A 42 -9.08 5.85 -2.14
N LYS A 43 -8.89 5.32 -3.35
CA LYS A 43 -8.71 3.89 -3.55
C LYS A 43 -7.29 3.51 -3.12
N ILE A 44 -7.17 2.61 -2.15
CA ILE A 44 -5.87 2.18 -1.62
C ILE A 44 -5.66 0.72 -2.05
N ASP A 45 -4.79 0.52 -3.01
CA ASP A 45 -4.38 -0.80 -3.49
C ASP A 45 -3.02 -1.15 -2.87
N MET A 46 -2.74 -2.44 -2.68
CA MET A 46 -1.46 -2.90 -2.13
C MET A 46 -0.82 -3.95 -3.01
N LEU A 47 0.47 -3.80 -3.27
CA LEU A 47 1.31 -4.76 -3.97
C LEU A 47 2.21 -5.48 -2.95
N VAL A 48 2.11 -6.80 -2.94
CA VAL A 48 2.89 -7.69 -2.07
C VAL A 48 3.49 -8.83 -2.88
N PHE A 49 4.45 -9.54 -2.30
CA PHE A 49 4.91 -10.80 -2.89
C PHE A 49 3.87 -11.91 -2.71
N LYS A 50 3.84 -12.82 -3.67
CA LYS A 50 2.99 -14.00 -3.58
C LYS A 50 3.35 -14.83 -2.34
N GLY A 51 2.36 -15.26 -1.59
CA GLY A 51 2.53 -15.97 -0.31
C GLY A 51 2.62 -15.07 0.92
N THR A 52 2.62 -13.74 0.78
CA THR A 52 2.55 -12.80 1.92
C THR A 52 1.20 -12.09 2.03
N GLU A 53 0.23 -12.42 1.16
CA GLU A 53 -1.10 -11.80 1.13
C GLU A 53 -1.86 -12.02 2.43
N GLY A 54 -1.69 -13.20 3.05
CA GLY A 54 -2.37 -13.56 4.29
C GLY A 54 -2.09 -12.58 5.44
N ALA A 55 -0.96 -11.87 5.40
CA ALA A 55 -0.62 -10.90 6.42
C ALA A 55 -1.40 -9.57 6.28
N VAL A 56 -1.93 -9.27 5.10
CA VAL A 56 -2.73 -8.05 4.83
C VAL A 56 -4.19 -8.30 4.47
N PHE A 57 -4.58 -9.55 4.25
CA PHE A 57 -5.92 -9.94 3.80
C PHE A 57 -7.05 -9.49 4.74
N ALA A 58 -6.77 -9.32 6.04
CA ALA A 58 -7.77 -8.90 7.03
C ALA A 58 -8.06 -7.38 7.04
N ASN A 59 -7.31 -6.56 6.29
CA ASN A 59 -7.47 -5.11 6.36
C ASN A 59 -8.54 -4.59 5.38
N SER A 60 -9.74 -4.30 5.90
CA SER A 60 -10.89 -3.79 5.14
C SER A 60 -10.67 -2.41 4.50
N ALA A 61 -9.63 -1.67 4.91
CA ALA A 61 -9.30 -0.39 4.30
C ALA A 61 -8.58 -0.52 2.95
N LEU A 62 -8.13 -1.72 2.58
CA LEU A 62 -7.57 -2.02 1.26
C LEU A 62 -8.67 -2.31 0.25
N SER A 63 -8.56 -1.73 -0.95
CA SER A 63 -9.49 -1.94 -2.05
C SER A 63 -9.12 -3.15 -2.91
N ARG A 64 -7.83 -3.43 -3.05
CA ARG A 64 -7.31 -4.59 -3.78
C ARG A 64 -5.92 -4.96 -3.29
N ILE A 65 -5.64 -6.26 -3.26
CA ILE A 65 -4.28 -6.80 -3.11
C ILE A 65 -3.84 -7.31 -4.48
N VAL A 66 -2.66 -6.87 -4.91
CA VAL A 66 -1.97 -7.28 -6.13
C VAL A 66 -0.72 -8.05 -5.72
N THR A 67 -0.47 -9.16 -6.40
CA THR A 67 0.64 -10.05 -6.04
C THR A 67 1.61 -10.16 -7.20
N VAL A 68 2.90 -10.24 -6.87
CA VAL A 68 3.98 -10.47 -7.83
C VAL A 68 4.91 -11.56 -7.31
N GLU A 69 5.54 -12.30 -8.22
CA GLU A 69 6.58 -13.27 -7.86
C GLU A 69 7.85 -12.52 -7.39
N GLU A 70 8.56 -13.08 -6.41
CA GLU A 70 9.83 -12.52 -5.94
C GLU A 70 10.92 -12.73 -7.00
N GLY A 71 11.65 -11.67 -7.34
CA GLY A 71 12.73 -11.76 -8.34
C GLY A 71 12.26 -11.85 -9.80
N ALA A 72 10.99 -11.53 -10.09
CA ALA A 72 10.53 -11.39 -11.47
C ALA A 72 11.37 -10.31 -12.20
N ALA A 73 12.26 -10.74 -13.09
CA ALA A 73 12.87 -9.86 -14.06
C ALA A 73 11.80 -9.42 -15.06
N LEU A 74 11.78 -8.14 -15.40
CA LEU A 74 11.04 -7.69 -16.57
C LEU A 74 11.58 -8.47 -17.79
N PRO A 75 10.71 -9.02 -18.65
CA PRO A 75 11.14 -9.73 -19.85
C PRO A 75 11.99 -8.86 -20.77
#